data_AF-A0A8R1E083-F1
#
_entry.id   AF-A0A8R1E083-F1
#
_cell.length_a   1.000
_cell.length_b   1.000
_cell.length_c   1.000
_cell.angle_alpha   90.00
_cell.angle_beta   90.00
_cell.angle_gamma   90.00
#
_symmetry.space_group_name_H-M   'P 1'
#
loop_
_entity.id
_entity.type
_entity.pdbx_description
1 polymer ?
#
loop_
_entity_poly.entity_id
_entity_poly.type
_entity_poly.pdbx_seq_one_letter_code
_entity_poly.pdbx_strand_id
1 'polypeptide(L)'
;MLSTFFSDVFSKLPAPQIETEFIEYHVARHQTQCDVAVTAALRIVSDTAQQRHTHHVELKKACLEQKAFRDSFLKTQTDFDIDFDDADGEQDMQLLSIEDAVLIIQKLERKYQAISRRNYVRFVRERAAELHGQKVEIDATQAAIRIQARTRGYFARKQVREMRVAELNILNMTPESYIRVRLADRERKLRLETNEAERRVQQVDEVPSSLDAVLDALKTHFFLATEEPPELVHPQTTSIPPDAIFRDACFRGIVSPLAAITLDELISQPELCRIDGRSLNFDLRSFLVLTVCIPMSLSTWKTTKQRARWLLISGAQYSGKTAWARAIASACHVTHVHVSKNVVNLGKRRIYTVIKKLAKQEQRLLVSIDRIDVLKKNPKQKGFMHRQILLRSFLTDLAATGAIVIAMTKVPLDDLESSITDAFPLQVALSNPTNASRYGWLIHKKYCVCFQSGFIIKKQCSNYHFRANIKIL
;
A
#
# COMPACT_ATOMS: atom_id res chain seq x y z
N MET A 1 25.86 9.08 14.09
CA MET A 1 27.02 9.92 13.71
C MET A 1 26.98 10.37 12.25
N LEU A 2 26.82 9.49 11.25
CA LEU A 2 26.85 9.92 9.83
C LEU A 2 25.67 10.81 9.39
N SER A 3 24.45 10.57 9.87
CA SER A 3 23.30 11.43 9.51
C SER A 3 23.36 12.83 10.14
N THR A 4 23.99 12.97 11.30
CA THR A 4 24.25 14.26 11.95
C THR A 4 25.43 14.96 11.29
N PHE A 5 26.45 14.22 10.84
CA PHE A 5 27.59 14.76 10.11
C PHE A 5 27.16 15.58 8.89
N PHE A 6 26.33 15.04 8.00
CA PHE A 6 25.88 15.82 6.83
C PHE A 6 25.10 17.08 7.24
N SER A 7 24.23 16.98 8.25
CA SER A 7 23.50 18.14 8.77
C SER A 7 24.42 19.21 9.36
N ASP A 8 25.44 18.81 10.11
CA ASP A 8 26.39 19.72 10.76
C ASP A 8 27.36 20.33 9.74
N VAL A 9 27.80 19.55 8.75
CA VAL A 9 28.69 20.01 7.68
C VAL A 9 27.98 21.06 6.80
N PHE A 10 26.77 20.76 6.32
CA PHE A 10 26.02 21.72 5.49
C PHE A 10 25.57 22.97 6.27
N SER A 11 25.36 22.88 7.59
CA SER A 11 24.98 24.04 8.41
C SER A 11 26.16 24.90 8.85
N LYS A 12 27.38 24.38 8.87
CA LYS A 12 28.58 25.09 9.34
C LYS A 12 29.50 25.60 8.22
N LEU A 13 29.39 25.08 7.00
CA LEU A 13 30.22 25.53 5.87
C LEU A 13 29.76 26.90 5.31
N PRO A 14 30.67 27.82 4.97
CA PRO A 14 30.36 29.07 4.29
C PRO A 14 29.80 28.81 2.88
N ALA A 15 28.66 29.42 2.55
CA ALA A 15 28.01 29.29 1.24
C ALA A 15 28.95 29.49 0.00
N PRO A 16 29.84 30.49 -0.04
CA PRO A 16 30.68 30.69 -1.23
C PRO A 16 31.73 29.59 -1.43
N GLN A 17 32.24 28.96 -0.37
CA GLN A 17 33.22 27.88 -0.46
C GLN A 17 32.59 26.59 -1.01
N ILE A 18 31.34 26.31 -0.65
CA ILE A 18 30.59 25.14 -1.15
C ILE A 18 30.38 25.26 -2.66
N GLU A 19 29.99 26.44 -3.14
CA GLU A 19 29.71 26.64 -4.57
C GLU A 19 30.98 26.53 -5.41
N THR A 20 32.09 27.18 -5.02
CA THR A 20 33.33 27.13 -5.81
C THR A 20 34.00 25.76 -5.79
N GLU A 21 34.13 25.11 -4.63
CA GLU A 21 34.82 23.81 -4.56
C GLU A 21 34.02 22.68 -5.23
N PHE A 22 32.68 22.70 -5.15
CA PHE A 22 31.86 21.70 -5.84
C PHE A 22 31.75 21.93 -7.34
N ILE A 23 31.68 23.18 -7.82
CA ILE A 23 31.65 23.47 -9.26
C ILE A 23 32.95 23.00 -9.90
N GLU A 24 34.10 23.26 -9.28
CA GLU A 24 35.40 22.78 -9.75
C GLU A 24 35.49 21.24 -9.74
N TYR A 25 34.93 20.58 -8.71
CA TYR A 25 34.86 19.12 -8.63
C TYR A 25 33.94 18.48 -9.68
N HIS A 26 32.84 19.16 -10.03
CA HIS A 26 31.80 18.63 -10.92
C HIS A 26 32.14 18.80 -12.41
N VAL A 27 32.92 19.83 -12.78
CA VAL A 27 33.42 20.00 -14.15
C VAL A 27 34.52 18.98 -14.47
N ALA A 28 35.28 18.52 -13.48
CA ALA A 28 36.42 17.65 -13.69
C ALA A 28 36.09 16.15 -13.83
N ARG A 29 34.90 15.69 -13.41
CA ARG A 29 34.67 14.25 -13.16
C ARG A 29 33.27 13.78 -13.56
N HIS A 30 33.10 13.49 -14.84
CA HIS A 30 32.10 12.51 -15.26
C HIS A 30 32.50 11.13 -14.68
N GLN A 31 31.70 10.59 -13.75
CA GLN A 31 31.75 9.21 -13.21
C GLN A 31 32.82 8.84 -12.16
N THR A 32 33.17 9.69 -11.20
CA THR A 32 34.21 9.29 -10.20
C THR A 32 33.72 9.27 -8.77
N GLN A 33 34.12 8.22 -8.03
CA GLN A 33 34.20 8.04 -6.56
C GLN A 33 32.99 8.45 -5.70
N CYS A 34 32.46 9.67 -5.83
CA CYS A 34 31.23 10.09 -5.18
C CYS A 34 30.04 9.23 -5.60
N ASP A 35 29.89 8.92 -6.89
CA ASP A 35 28.84 7.99 -7.35
C ASP A 35 29.03 6.60 -6.72
N VAL A 36 30.27 6.09 -6.67
CA VAL A 36 30.58 4.79 -6.04
C VAL A 36 30.27 4.80 -4.54
N ALA A 37 30.60 5.88 -3.83
CA ALA A 37 30.33 6.03 -2.40
C ALA A 37 28.82 6.18 -2.11
N VAL A 38 28.09 6.89 -2.98
CA VAL A 38 26.63 7.03 -2.95
C VAL A 38 25.96 5.67 -3.22
N THR A 39 26.39 4.94 -4.25
CA THR A 39 25.91 3.59 -4.54
C THR A 39 26.26 2.62 -3.41
N ALA A 40 27.45 2.71 -2.84
CA ALA A 40 27.86 1.89 -1.69
C ALA A 40 27.03 2.20 -0.44
N ALA A 41 26.71 3.47 -0.18
CA ALA A 41 25.85 3.86 0.93
C ALA A 41 24.41 3.36 0.77
N LEU A 42 23.90 3.26 -0.47
CA LEU A 42 22.62 2.62 -0.76
C LEU A 42 22.67 1.08 -0.56
N ARG A 43 23.84 0.45 -0.65
CA ARG A 43 24.02 -0.97 -0.30
C ARG A 43 24.05 -1.21 1.22
N ILE A 44 24.09 -0.17 2.05
CA ILE A 44 23.98 -0.28 3.52
C ILE A 44 22.51 -0.53 3.95
N VAL A 45 21.55 -0.60 3.02
CA VAL A 45 20.19 -1.02 3.35
C VAL A 45 20.25 -2.45 3.90
N SER A 46 19.78 -2.63 5.14
CA SER A 46 19.72 -3.93 5.79
C SER A 46 18.94 -4.94 4.92
N ASP A 47 19.49 -6.15 4.77
CA ASP A 47 18.85 -7.28 4.08
C ASP A 47 17.41 -7.51 4.57
N THR A 48 17.17 -7.31 5.87
CA THR A 48 15.83 -7.41 6.47
C THR A 48 14.82 -6.45 5.83
N ALA A 49 15.28 -5.26 5.44
CA ALA A 49 14.41 -4.29 4.80
C ALA A 49 14.22 -4.55 3.31
N GLN A 50 15.22 -5.11 2.63
CA GLN A 50 15.04 -5.62 1.27
C GLN A 50 14.03 -6.77 1.25
N GLN A 51 14.15 -7.74 2.17
CA GLN A 51 13.21 -8.86 2.31
C GLN A 51 11.79 -8.40 2.65
N ARG A 52 11.63 -7.45 3.59
CA ARG A 52 10.30 -6.86 3.86
C ARG A 52 9.74 -6.14 2.65
N HIS A 53 10.59 -5.43 1.92
CA HIS A 53 10.18 -4.74 0.71
C HIS A 53 9.70 -5.72 -0.38
N THR A 54 10.45 -6.80 -0.65
CA THR A 54 10.05 -7.83 -1.61
C THR A 54 8.74 -8.50 -1.19
N HIS A 55 8.57 -8.82 0.10
CA HIS A 55 7.30 -9.32 0.62
C HIS A 55 6.13 -8.35 0.38
N HIS A 56 6.32 -7.04 0.59
CA HIS A 56 5.30 -6.03 0.31
C HIS A 56 4.99 -5.89 -1.18
N VAL A 57 5.99 -6.07 -2.06
CA VAL A 57 5.79 -6.12 -3.52
C VAL A 57 4.88 -7.29 -3.88
N GLU A 58 5.15 -8.48 -3.36
CA GLU A 58 4.40 -9.71 -3.61
C GLU A 58 2.96 -9.60 -3.08
N LEU A 59 2.79 -9.18 -1.83
CA LEU A 59 1.47 -8.94 -1.23
C LEU A 59 0.63 -7.97 -2.05
N LYS A 60 1.25 -6.90 -2.54
CA LYS A 60 0.58 -5.93 -3.39
C LYS A 60 0.18 -6.53 -4.73
N LYS A 61 1.06 -7.31 -5.37
CA LYS A 61 0.75 -8.01 -6.62
C LYS A 61 -0.47 -8.90 -6.44
N ALA A 62 -0.50 -9.69 -5.37
CA ALA A 62 -1.67 -10.50 -5.01
C ALA A 62 -2.94 -9.67 -4.77
N CYS A 63 -2.85 -8.51 -4.11
CA CYS A 63 -4.01 -7.62 -3.94
C CYS A 63 -4.52 -7.05 -5.27
N LEU A 64 -3.63 -6.71 -6.20
CA LEU A 64 -3.99 -6.21 -7.52
C LEU A 64 -4.64 -7.29 -8.38
N GLU A 65 -4.10 -8.52 -8.35
CA GLU A 65 -4.70 -9.68 -9.01
C GLU A 65 -6.09 -9.99 -8.45
N GLN A 66 -6.25 -9.99 -7.12
CA GLN A 66 -7.56 -10.16 -6.48
C GLN A 66 -8.54 -9.05 -6.86
N LYS A 67 -8.07 -7.80 -6.97
CA LYS A 67 -8.90 -6.69 -7.42
C LYS A 67 -9.29 -6.84 -8.89
N ALA A 68 -8.35 -7.18 -9.76
CA ALA A 68 -8.60 -7.39 -11.18
C ALA A 68 -9.55 -8.57 -11.41
N PHE A 69 -9.37 -9.67 -10.67
CA PHE A 69 -10.28 -10.80 -10.66
C PHE A 69 -11.68 -10.39 -10.22
N ARG A 70 -11.80 -9.59 -9.14
CA ARG A 70 -13.10 -9.09 -8.68
C ARG A 70 -13.76 -8.16 -9.70
N ASP A 71 -12.99 -7.28 -10.33
CA ASP A 71 -13.50 -6.34 -11.33
C ASP A 71 -13.90 -7.08 -12.63
N SER A 72 -13.12 -8.10 -13.04
CA SER A 72 -13.46 -9.01 -14.14
C SER A 72 -14.74 -9.78 -13.83
N PHE A 73 -14.82 -10.38 -12.64
CA PHE A 73 -16.01 -11.11 -12.17
C PHE A 73 -17.25 -10.22 -12.10
N LEU A 74 -17.11 -8.95 -11.73
CA LEU A 74 -18.23 -8.00 -11.70
C LEU A 74 -18.67 -7.57 -13.11
N LYS A 75 -17.75 -7.50 -14.07
CA LYS A 75 -18.05 -7.20 -15.48
C LYS A 75 -18.73 -8.37 -16.18
N THR A 76 -18.23 -9.60 -15.98
CA THR A 76 -18.89 -10.81 -16.52
C THR A 76 -20.24 -11.09 -15.86
N GLN A 77 -20.50 -10.54 -14.67
CA GLN A 77 -21.83 -10.56 -14.05
C GLN A 77 -22.81 -9.50 -14.57
N THR A 78 -22.36 -8.50 -15.33
CA THR A 78 -23.25 -7.55 -16.02
C THR A 78 -23.52 -7.93 -17.47
N ASP A 79 -22.65 -8.74 -18.07
CA ASP A 79 -22.79 -9.29 -19.42
C ASP A 79 -23.27 -10.75 -19.36
N PHE A 80 -24.44 -11.01 -18.77
CA PHE A 80 -25.11 -12.32 -18.83
C PHE A 80 -25.84 -12.54 -20.17
N ASP A 81 -25.18 -12.22 -21.28
CA ASP A 81 -25.34 -12.91 -22.57
C ASP A 81 -24.04 -13.69 -22.78
N ILE A 82 -23.81 -14.70 -21.92
CA ILE A 82 -22.71 -15.63 -22.12
C ILE A 82 -23.22 -16.70 -23.07
N ASP A 83 -22.90 -16.55 -24.36
CA ASP A 83 -22.94 -17.63 -25.34
C ASP A 83 -22.00 -18.74 -24.85
N PHE A 84 -22.54 -19.93 -24.61
CA PHE A 84 -21.82 -21.09 -24.06
C PHE A 84 -21.02 -21.87 -25.11
N ASP A 85 -20.82 -21.32 -26.32
CA ASP A 85 -20.39 -22.12 -27.46
C ASP A 85 -18.87 -22.20 -27.67
N ASP A 86 -18.03 -21.41 -27.00
CA ASP A 86 -16.58 -21.40 -27.27
C ASP A 86 -15.69 -21.59 -26.03
N ALA A 87 -15.70 -22.79 -25.46
CA ALA A 87 -14.66 -23.21 -24.52
C ALA A 87 -14.16 -24.63 -24.80
N ASP A 88 -13.78 -24.89 -26.05
CA ASP A 88 -12.79 -25.93 -26.37
C ASP A 88 -11.41 -25.44 -25.91
N GLY A 89 -11.10 -25.70 -24.65
CA GLY A 89 -9.80 -25.46 -24.06
C GLY A 89 -9.50 -26.56 -23.07
N GLU A 90 -8.71 -27.54 -23.51
CA GLU A 90 -8.04 -28.57 -22.72
C GLU A 90 -7.40 -27.96 -21.45
N GLN A 91 -8.18 -27.81 -20.39
CA GLN A 91 -7.66 -27.70 -19.04
C GLN A 91 -7.80 -29.07 -18.42
N ASP A 92 -6.66 -29.67 -18.10
CA ASP A 92 -6.52 -30.89 -17.33
C ASP A 92 -7.66 -31.01 -16.30
N MET A 93 -8.58 -31.94 -16.57
CA MET A 93 -9.60 -32.38 -15.62
C MET A 93 -8.88 -33.05 -14.44
N GLN A 94 -8.37 -32.22 -13.54
CA GLN A 94 -8.05 -32.67 -12.20
C GLN A 94 -9.41 -33.01 -11.57
N LEU A 95 -9.75 -34.30 -11.57
CA LEU A 95 -10.99 -34.83 -11.03
C LEU A 95 -11.13 -34.36 -9.59
N LEU A 96 -11.91 -33.30 -9.39
CA LEU A 96 -12.26 -32.80 -8.07
C LEU A 96 -12.89 -33.95 -7.27
N SER A 97 -12.47 -34.10 -6.02
CA SER A 97 -13.15 -35.02 -5.12
C SER A 97 -14.64 -34.62 -5.05
N ILE A 98 -15.53 -35.60 -4.88
CA ILE A 98 -16.97 -35.37 -4.79
C ILE A 98 -17.28 -34.36 -3.66
N GLU A 99 -16.51 -34.42 -2.57
CA GLU A 99 -16.63 -33.52 -1.43
C GLU A 99 -16.25 -32.07 -1.78
N ASP A 100 -15.17 -31.88 -2.54
CA ASP A 100 -14.73 -30.55 -3.01
C ASP A 100 -15.71 -29.97 -4.02
N ALA A 101 -16.22 -30.79 -4.95
CA ALA A 101 -17.24 -30.38 -5.90
C ALA A 101 -18.52 -29.89 -5.18
N VAL A 102 -19.00 -30.66 -4.18
CA VAL A 102 -20.16 -30.26 -3.36
C VAL A 102 -19.88 -28.96 -2.60
N LEU A 103 -18.70 -28.80 -2.02
CA LEU A 103 -18.30 -27.58 -1.31
C LEU A 103 -18.24 -26.36 -2.24
N ILE A 104 -17.72 -26.52 -3.45
CA ILE A 104 -17.66 -25.46 -4.46
C ILE A 104 -19.07 -25.07 -4.89
N ILE A 105 -19.92 -26.04 -5.21
CA ILE A 105 -21.33 -25.82 -5.59
C ILE A 105 -22.07 -25.08 -4.48
N GLN A 106 -21.97 -25.54 -3.22
CA GLN A 106 -22.63 -24.87 -2.09
C GLN A 106 -22.12 -23.45 -1.83
N LYS A 107 -20.80 -23.20 -2.00
CA LYS A 107 -20.22 -21.86 -1.88
C LYS A 107 -20.73 -20.93 -2.98
N LEU A 108 -20.77 -21.42 -4.22
CA LEU A 108 -21.29 -20.67 -5.37
C LEU A 108 -22.79 -20.39 -5.21
N GLU A 109 -23.57 -21.37 -4.76
CA GLU A 109 -25.00 -21.20 -4.52
C GLU A 109 -25.28 -20.16 -3.43
N ARG A 110 -24.58 -20.20 -2.29
CA ARG A 110 -24.71 -19.18 -1.24
C ARG A 110 -24.33 -17.79 -1.73
N LYS A 111 -23.28 -17.69 -2.55
CA LYS A 111 -22.85 -16.43 -3.16
C LYS A 111 -23.93 -15.91 -4.12
N TYR A 112 -24.50 -16.78 -4.96
CA TYR A 112 -25.58 -16.45 -5.88
C TYR A 112 -26.84 -16.00 -5.14
N GLN A 113 -27.27 -16.74 -4.12
CA GLN A 113 -28.41 -16.36 -3.28
C GLN A 113 -28.19 -15.00 -2.59
N ALA A 114 -26.98 -14.71 -2.11
CA ALA A 114 -26.66 -13.41 -1.50
C ALA A 114 -26.72 -12.25 -2.51
N ILE A 115 -26.21 -12.46 -3.72
CA ILE A 115 -26.26 -11.47 -4.82
C ILE A 115 -27.71 -11.25 -5.25
N SER A 116 -28.48 -12.32 -5.47
CA SER A 116 -29.89 -12.26 -5.82
C SER A 116 -30.72 -11.51 -4.77
N ARG A 117 -30.52 -11.80 -3.47
CA ARG A 117 -31.17 -11.06 -2.37
C ARG A 117 -30.80 -9.58 -2.39
N ARG A 118 -29.52 -9.25 -2.62
CA ARG A 118 -29.06 -7.84 -2.69
C ARG A 118 -29.68 -7.11 -3.87
N ASN A 119 -29.70 -7.72 -5.05
CA ASN A 119 -30.30 -7.16 -6.26
C ASN A 119 -31.80 -6.96 -6.09
N TYR A 120 -32.50 -7.94 -5.51
CA TYR A 120 -33.91 -7.82 -5.17
C TYR A 120 -34.17 -6.64 -4.22
N VAL A 121 -33.41 -6.51 -3.13
CA VAL A 121 -33.57 -5.38 -2.19
C VAL A 121 -33.28 -4.05 -2.86
N ARG A 122 -32.27 -3.98 -3.74
CA ARG A 122 -31.96 -2.77 -4.51
C ARG A 122 -33.12 -2.39 -5.43
N PHE A 123 -33.62 -3.34 -6.20
CA PHE A 123 -34.76 -3.17 -7.10
C PHE A 123 -36.02 -2.73 -6.33
N VAL A 124 -36.31 -3.34 -5.18
CA VAL A 124 -37.42 -2.93 -4.31
C VAL A 124 -37.26 -1.50 -3.82
N ARG A 125 -36.05 -1.08 -3.44
CA ARG A 125 -35.77 0.30 -3.01
C ARG A 125 -35.89 1.31 -4.14
N GLU A 126 -35.35 1.00 -5.32
CA GLU A 126 -35.48 1.82 -6.53
C GLU A 126 -36.96 1.97 -6.90
N ARG A 127 -37.72 0.86 -6.94
CA ARG A 127 -39.15 0.88 -7.26
C ARG A 127 -39.98 1.61 -6.20
N ALA A 128 -39.63 1.49 -4.91
CA ALA A 128 -40.27 2.24 -3.84
C ALA A 128 -39.98 3.76 -3.96
N ALA A 129 -38.75 4.14 -4.31
CA ALA A 129 -38.38 5.53 -4.53
C ALA A 129 -39.10 6.14 -5.75
N GLU A 130 -39.23 5.38 -6.85
CA GLU A 130 -40.03 5.76 -8.02
C GLU A 130 -41.51 5.96 -7.67
N LEU A 131 -42.09 5.05 -6.88
CA LEU A 131 -43.47 5.17 -6.41
C LEU A 131 -43.67 6.37 -5.47
N HIS A 132 -42.69 6.72 -4.63
CA HIS A 132 -42.76 7.91 -3.79
C HIS A 132 -42.54 9.23 -4.58
N GLY A 133 -41.84 9.19 -5.72
CA GLY A 133 -41.64 10.34 -6.59
C GLY A 133 -42.85 10.65 -7.49
N GLN A 134 -43.68 9.65 -7.78
CA GLN A 134 -44.89 9.80 -8.58
C GLN A 134 -46.10 10.15 -7.68
N LYS A 135 -46.46 11.44 -7.60
CA LYS A 135 -47.79 11.87 -7.11
C LYS A 135 -48.84 11.52 -8.16
N VAL A 136 -49.14 10.24 -8.31
CA VAL A 136 -50.25 9.75 -9.12
C VAL A 136 -51.48 9.75 -8.22
N GLU A 137 -52.57 10.37 -8.65
CA GLU A 137 -53.86 10.24 -7.97
C GLU A 137 -54.26 8.76 -8.01
N ILE A 138 -54.22 8.09 -6.86
CA ILE A 138 -54.50 6.67 -6.77
C ILE A 138 -56.01 6.49 -6.66
N ASP A 139 -56.63 5.97 -7.72
CA ASP A 139 -58.00 5.47 -7.68
C ASP A 139 -58.11 4.33 -6.65
N ALA A 140 -58.99 4.51 -5.67
CA ALA A 140 -59.18 3.58 -4.55
C ALA A 140 -59.55 2.16 -5.03
N THR A 141 -60.25 2.03 -6.15
CA THR A 141 -60.63 0.73 -6.71
C THR A 141 -59.41 -0.03 -7.27
N GLN A 142 -58.52 0.67 -7.97
CA GLN A 142 -57.27 0.07 -8.46
C GLN A 142 -56.32 -0.30 -7.32
N ALA A 143 -56.28 0.49 -6.24
CA ALA A 143 -55.52 0.17 -5.04
C ALA A 143 -56.03 -1.12 -4.37
N ALA A 144 -57.36 -1.26 -4.23
CA ALA A 144 -57.98 -2.44 -3.65
C ALA A 144 -57.66 -3.71 -4.47
N ILE A 145 -57.76 -3.64 -5.80
CA ILE A 145 -57.42 -4.76 -6.71
C ILE A 145 -55.94 -5.16 -6.55
N ARG A 146 -55.02 -4.19 -6.47
CA ARG A 146 -53.58 -4.46 -6.29
C ARG A 146 -53.28 -5.09 -4.93
N ILE A 147 -53.95 -4.65 -3.87
CA ILE A 147 -53.82 -5.24 -2.53
C ILE A 147 -54.31 -6.69 -2.55
N GLN A 148 -55.50 -6.95 -3.11
CA GLN A 148 -56.05 -8.31 -3.20
C GLN A 148 -55.15 -9.25 -4.00
N ALA A 149 -54.62 -8.80 -5.15
CA ALA A 149 -53.69 -9.60 -5.95
C ALA A 149 -52.40 -9.94 -5.19
N ARG A 150 -51.82 -8.96 -4.46
CA ARG A 150 -50.62 -9.20 -3.63
C ARG A 150 -50.91 -10.19 -2.50
N THR A 151 -52.05 -10.05 -1.84
CA THR A 151 -52.45 -10.93 -0.73
C THR A 151 -52.67 -12.36 -1.22
N ARG A 152 -53.36 -12.56 -2.35
CA ARG A 152 -53.50 -13.88 -2.99
C ARG A 152 -52.15 -14.51 -3.35
N GLY A 153 -51.25 -13.74 -3.95
CA GLY A 153 -49.90 -14.22 -4.27
C GLY A 153 -49.08 -14.57 -3.03
N TYR A 154 -49.24 -13.85 -1.92
CA TYR A 154 -48.58 -14.16 -0.65
C TYR A 154 -49.06 -15.51 -0.09
N PHE A 155 -50.38 -15.75 -0.06
CA PHE A 155 -50.94 -17.02 0.40
C PHE A 155 -50.47 -18.20 -0.45
N ALA A 156 -50.46 -18.05 -1.78
CA ALA A 156 -49.94 -19.08 -2.67
C ALA A 156 -48.46 -19.41 -2.39
N ARG A 157 -47.60 -18.39 -2.23
CA ARG A 157 -46.18 -18.61 -1.89
C ARG A 157 -45.99 -19.25 -0.52
N LYS A 158 -46.82 -18.90 0.45
CA LYS A 158 -46.81 -19.50 1.78
C LYS A 158 -47.13 -21.00 1.69
N GLN A 159 -48.17 -21.36 0.96
CA GLN A 159 -48.58 -22.74 0.75
C GLN A 159 -47.50 -23.56 0.00
N VAL A 160 -46.91 -23.01 -1.07
CA VAL A 160 -45.79 -23.66 -1.79
C VAL A 160 -44.58 -23.87 -0.87
N ARG A 161 -44.30 -22.92 0.04
CA ARG A 161 -43.22 -23.08 1.01
C ARG A 161 -43.50 -24.20 2.00
N GLU A 162 -44.73 -24.30 2.49
CA GLU A 162 -45.17 -25.37 3.39
C GLU A 162 -45.08 -26.74 2.69
N MET A 163 -45.51 -26.85 1.44
CA MET A 163 -45.36 -28.07 0.63
C MET A 163 -43.89 -28.45 0.45
N ARG A 164 -43.02 -27.51 0.08
CA ARG A 164 -41.58 -27.77 -0.07
C ARG A 164 -40.93 -28.22 1.24
N VAL A 165 -41.36 -27.67 2.39
CA VAL A 165 -40.87 -28.12 3.70
C VAL A 165 -41.36 -29.54 3.99
N ALA A 166 -42.62 -29.85 3.69
CA ALA A 166 -43.15 -31.20 3.84
C ALA A 166 -42.42 -32.22 2.96
N GLU A 167 -42.14 -31.89 1.69
CA GLU A 167 -41.33 -32.71 0.78
C GLU A 167 -39.91 -32.94 1.32
N LEU A 168 -39.23 -31.88 1.77
CA LEU A 168 -37.88 -32.01 2.33
C LEU A 168 -37.85 -32.83 3.63
N ASN A 169 -38.92 -32.77 4.43
CA ASN A 169 -39.08 -33.63 5.61
C ASN A 169 -39.23 -35.10 5.21
N ILE A 170 -40.04 -35.41 4.19
CA ILE A 170 -40.19 -36.79 3.67
C ILE A 170 -38.85 -37.32 3.15
N LEU A 171 -38.07 -36.47 2.47
CA LEU A 171 -36.76 -36.82 1.94
C LEU A 171 -35.63 -36.81 2.98
N ASN A 172 -35.91 -36.54 4.26
CA ASN A 172 -34.91 -36.38 5.34
C ASN A 172 -33.81 -35.35 5.05
N MET A 173 -34.05 -34.39 4.15
CA MET A 173 -33.11 -33.35 3.72
C MET A 173 -33.35 -32.02 4.45
N THR A 174 -33.65 -32.07 5.75
CA THR A 174 -33.92 -30.86 6.52
C THR A 174 -32.63 -30.16 6.94
N PRO A 175 -32.55 -28.81 6.84
CA PRO A 175 -31.39 -28.06 7.34
C PRO A 175 -31.12 -28.26 8.85
N GLU A 176 -32.17 -28.60 9.62
CA GLU A 176 -32.07 -28.88 11.06
C GLU A 176 -31.36 -30.22 11.36
N SER A 177 -31.48 -31.23 10.49
CA SER A 177 -30.77 -32.51 10.67
C SER A 177 -29.26 -32.32 10.53
N TYR A 178 -28.82 -31.53 9.54
CA TYR A 178 -27.40 -31.23 9.31
C TYR A 178 -26.76 -30.41 10.44
N ILE A 179 -27.50 -29.46 11.02
CA ILE A 179 -27.01 -28.64 12.13
C ILE A 179 -26.90 -29.46 13.42
N ARG A 180 -27.88 -30.34 13.71
CA ARG A 180 -27.85 -31.22 14.88
C ARG A 180 -26.73 -32.26 14.79
N VAL A 181 -26.54 -32.90 13.63
CA VAL A 181 -25.45 -33.85 13.40
C VAL A 181 -24.09 -33.19 13.61
N ARG A 182 -23.90 -31.97 13.08
CA ARG A 182 -22.63 -31.24 13.20
C ARG A 182 -22.33 -30.74 14.61
N LEU A 183 -23.37 -30.45 15.41
CA LEU A 183 -23.22 -30.12 16.82
C LEU A 183 -22.84 -31.35 17.66
N ALA A 184 -23.45 -32.50 17.39
CA ALA A 184 -23.12 -33.77 18.04
C ALA A 184 -21.67 -34.22 17.75
N ASP A 185 -21.19 -34.01 16.52
CA ASP A 185 -19.79 -34.31 16.15
C ASP A 185 -18.78 -33.39 16.84
N ARG A 186 -19.13 -32.11 17.05
CA ARG A 186 -18.29 -31.18 17.81
C ARG A 186 -18.19 -31.58 19.27
N GLU A 187 -19.30 -32.02 19.85
CA GLU A 187 -19.33 -32.46 21.26
C GLU A 187 -18.52 -33.74 21.48
N ARG A 188 -18.54 -34.68 20.52
CA ARG A 188 -17.67 -35.88 20.56
C ARG A 188 -16.19 -35.55 20.52
N LYS A 189 -15.77 -34.62 19.67
CA LYS A 189 -14.35 -34.21 19.57
C LYS A 189 -13.84 -33.56 20.85
N LEU A 190 -14.65 -32.69 21.45
CA LEU A 190 -14.31 -32.05 22.73
C LEU A 190 -14.13 -33.08 23.84
N ARG A 191 -14.98 -34.11 23.94
CA ARG A 191 -14.84 -35.17 24.96
C ARG A 191 -13.58 -36.03 24.78
N LEU A 192 -13.09 -36.20 23.55
CA LEU A 192 -11.85 -36.93 23.29
C LEU A 192 -10.61 -36.13 23.72
N GLU A 193 -10.62 -34.81 23.52
CA GLU A 193 -9.52 -33.91 23.91
C GLU A 193 -9.38 -33.79 25.44
N THR A 194 -10.49 -33.81 26.19
CA THR A 194 -10.45 -33.74 27.67
C THR A 194 -9.81 -35.00 28.29
N ASN A 195 -10.06 -36.18 27.70
CA ASN A 195 -9.51 -37.44 28.20
C ASN A 195 -7.98 -37.58 27.97
N GLU A 196 -7.43 -36.91 26.95
CA GLU A 196 -5.97 -36.88 26.70
C GLU A 196 -5.25 -35.90 27.64
N ALA A 197 -5.91 -34.80 28.03
CA ALA A 197 -5.36 -33.83 28.97
C ALA A 197 -5.25 -34.38 30.40
N GLU A 198 -6.22 -35.17 30.86
CA GLU A 198 -6.20 -35.78 32.20
C GLU A 198 -5.07 -36.82 32.36
N ARG A 199 -4.65 -37.50 31.29
CA ARG A 199 -3.52 -38.45 31.31
C ARG A 199 -2.15 -37.79 31.45
N ARG A 200 -2.01 -36.51 31.06
CA ARG A 200 -0.72 -35.79 31.15
C ARG A 200 -0.46 -35.18 32.54
N VAL A 201 -1.49 -35.01 33.37
CA VAL A 201 -1.35 -34.39 34.70
C VAL A 201 -0.94 -35.39 35.78
N GLN A 202 -1.14 -36.70 35.58
CA GLN A 202 -0.80 -37.74 36.56
C GLN A 202 0.67 -38.22 36.54
N GLN A 203 1.55 -37.61 35.74
CA GLN A 203 2.96 -38.05 35.60
C GLN A 203 4.01 -37.16 36.28
N VAL A 204 3.61 -36.26 37.18
CA VAL A 204 4.55 -35.46 37.98
C VAL A 204 4.27 -35.67 39.46
N ASP A 205 4.75 -36.79 40.00
CA ASP A 205 4.95 -36.97 41.43
C ASP A 205 6.26 -37.72 41.65
N GLU A 206 7.23 -37.01 42.21
CA GLU A 206 8.14 -37.45 43.30
C GLU A 206 9.26 -36.40 43.45
N VAL A 207 9.10 -35.50 44.42
CA VAL A 207 10.14 -34.54 44.81
C VAL A 207 11.19 -35.29 45.65
N PRO A 208 12.48 -35.29 45.27
CA PRO A 208 13.51 -36.01 46.02
C PRO A 208 13.70 -35.39 47.41
N SER A 209 13.76 -36.26 48.43
CA SER A 209 13.68 -35.93 49.86
C SER A 209 15.02 -35.62 50.54
N SER A 210 16.13 -35.50 49.80
CA SER A 210 17.44 -35.18 50.37
C SER A 210 18.07 -33.93 49.75
N LEU A 211 18.67 -33.09 50.61
CA LEU A 211 19.34 -31.84 50.22
C LEU A 211 20.53 -32.09 49.27
N ASP A 212 21.20 -33.24 49.42
CA ASP A 212 22.33 -33.63 48.56
C ASP A 212 21.87 -34.01 47.15
N ALA A 213 20.70 -34.66 46.99
CA ALA A 213 20.12 -34.94 45.68
C ALA A 213 19.66 -33.66 44.95
N VAL A 214 19.16 -32.68 45.72
CA VAL A 214 18.81 -31.35 45.20
C VAL A 214 20.07 -30.57 44.77
N LEU A 215 21.17 -30.69 45.51
CA LEU A 215 22.44 -30.02 45.18
C LEU A 215 23.14 -30.64 43.97
N ASP A 216 23.09 -31.95 43.76
CA ASP A 216 23.62 -32.59 42.55
C ASP A 216 22.77 -32.34 41.30
N ALA A 217 21.44 -32.20 41.45
CA ALA A 217 20.57 -31.71 40.38
C ALA A 217 20.84 -30.24 40.02
N LEU A 218 21.18 -29.39 40.99
CA LEU A 218 21.53 -27.99 40.75
C LEU A 218 22.92 -27.81 40.12
N LYS A 219 23.89 -28.67 40.43
CA LYS A 219 25.25 -28.61 39.85
C LYS A 219 25.30 -28.89 38.34
N THR A 220 24.36 -29.66 37.80
CA THR A 220 24.35 -30.03 36.38
C THR A 220 23.73 -28.96 35.46
N HIS A 221 22.95 -28.01 36.00
CA HIS A 221 22.24 -27.01 35.20
C HIS A 221 22.80 -25.58 35.26
N PHE A 222 23.81 -25.30 36.11
CA PHE A 222 24.35 -23.95 36.26
C PHE A 222 25.50 -23.60 35.28
N PHE A 223 26.16 -24.59 34.66
CA PHE A 223 27.31 -24.38 33.77
C PHE A 223 27.07 -24.77 32.30
N LEU A 224 25.87 -25.22 31.94
CA LEU A 224 25.47 -25.34 30.55
C LEU A 224 24.88 -24.00 30.10
N ALA A 225 25.32 -23.51 28.94
CA ALA A 225 24.83 -22.29 28.31
C ALA A 225 23.31 -22.24 28.41
N THR A 226 22.79 -21.19 29.03
CA THR A 226 21.36 -20.98 29.20
C THR A 226 20.74 -20.95 27.80
N GLU A 227 20.01 -22.01 27.43
CA GLU A 227 19.01 -21.87 26.37
C GLU A 227 18.04 -20.76 26.82
N GLU A 228 17.64 -19.95 25.84
CA GLU A 228 16.95 -18.67 26.03
C GLU A 228 15.89 -18.71 27.13
N PRO A 229 15.79 -17.63 27.96
CA PRO A 229 14.80 -17.56 29.02
C PRO A 229 13.39 -17.81 28.44
N PRO A 230 12.51 -18.55 29.16
CA PRO A 230 11.16 -18.82 28.69
C PRO A 230 10.47 -17.49 28.39
N GLU A 231 10.03 -17.34 27.14
CA GLU A 231 9.31 -16.17 26.68
C GLU A 231 8.21 -15.84 27.69
N LEU A 232 8.35 -14.68 28.35
CA LEU A 232 7.26 -14.07 29.08
C LEU A 232 6.05 -14.07 28.15
N VAL A 233 5.05 -14.92 28.44
CA VAL A 233 3.80 -14.98 27.71
C VAL A 233 3.14 -13.61 27.85
N HIS A 234 3.45 -12.72 26.91
CA HIS A 234 2.81 -11.43 26.80
C HIS A 234 1.34 -11.72 26.51
N PRO A 235 0.40 -11.07 27.22
CA PRO A 235 -1.02 -11.29 26.99
C PRO A 235 -1.28 -11.11 25.51
N GLN A 236 -1.82 -12.16 24.88
CA GLN A 236 -2.25 -12.19 23.49
C GLN A 236 -3.36 -11.14 23.32
N THR A 237 -2.95 -9.88 23.22
CA THR A 237 -3.74 -8.87 22.56
C THR A 237 -4.00 -9.43 21.17
N THR A 238 -5.26 -9.42 20.75
CA THR A 238 -5.73 -9.77 19.41
C THR A 238 -4.99 -8.89 18.40
N SER A 239 -3.75 -9.28 18.08
CA SER A 239 -2.86 -8.54 17.21
C SER A 239 -3.46 -8.69 15.83
N ILE A 240 -4.00 -7.58 15.32
CA ILE A 240 -4.40 -7.49 13.93
C ILE A 240 -3.18 -7.95 13.14
N PRO A 241 -3.31 -8.95 12.25
CA PRO A 241 -2.18 -9.48 11.53
C PRO A 241 -1.49 -8.31 10.81
N PRO A 242 -0.15 -8.18 10.91
CA PRO A 242 0.56 -6.98 10.47
C PRO A 242 0.19 -6.62 9.02
N ASP A 243 0.01 -7.62 8.16
CA ASP A 243 -0.30 -7.39 6.76
C ASP A 243 -1.70 -6.83 6.49
N ALA A 244 -2.65 -6.92 7.43
CA ALA A 244 -4.04 -6.49 7.18
C ALA A 244 -4.15 -4.99 6.89
N ILE A 245 -3.36 -4.17 7.60
CA ILE A 245 -3.36 -2.71 7.39
C ILE A 245 -2.72 -2.38 6.03
N PHE A 246 -1.63 -3.06 5.67
CA PHE A 246 -0.99 -2.91 4.36
C PHE A 246 -1.91 -3.34 3.22
N ARG A 247 -2.61 -4.48 3.35
CA ARG A 247 -3.61 -4.96 2.38
C ARG A 247 -4.77 -3.97 2.23
N ASP A 248 -5.32 -3.43 3.33
CA ASP A 248 -6.36 -2.40 3.27
C ASP A 248 -5.85 -1.14 2.53
N ALA A 249 -4.61 -0.71 2.78
CA ALA A 249 -4.00 0.39 2.08
C ALA A 249 -3.81 0.11 0.57
N CYS A 250 -3.49 -1.13 0.19
CA CYS A 250 -3.39 -1.57 -1.21
C CYS A 250 -4.75 -1.57 -1.91
N PHE A 251 -5.79 -2.14 -1.29
CA PHE A 251 -7.14 -2.16 -1.87
C PHE A 251 -7.72 -0.75 -2.08
N ARG A 252 -7.40 0.17 -1.18
CA ARG A 252 -7.77 1.60 -1.32
C ARG A 252 -6.95 2.35 -2.37
N GLY A 253 -5.92 1.73 -2.96
CA GLY A 253 -5.04 2.35 -3.94
C GLY A 253 -4.16 3.46 -3.37
N ILE A 254 -3.92 3.45 -2.06
CA ILE A 254 -3.10 4.46 -1.37
C ILE A 254 -1.62 4.14 -1.52
N VAL A 255 -1.26 2.86 -1.45
CA VAL A 255 0.11 2.41 -1.70
C VAL A 255 0.38 2.55 -3.19
N SER A 256 1.37 3.38 -3.56
CA SER A 256 1.75 3.60 -4.96
C SER A 256 2.25 2.28 -5.56
N PRO A 257 1.98 1.96 -6.84
CA PRO A 257 2.74 0.92 -7.51
C PRO A 257 4.22 1.19 -7.29
N LEU A 258 4.94 0.15 -6.87
CA LEU A 258 6.39 0.14 -6.85
C LEU A 258 6.78 0.06 -8.32
N ALA A 259 6.73 1.21 -8.99
CA ALA A 259 7.26 1.32 -10.33
C ALA A 259 8.77 1.13 -10.20
N ALA A 260 9.34 0.29 -11.05
CA ALA A 260 10.78 -0.02 -11.13
C ALA A 260 11.60 1.16 -11.68
N ILE A 261 11.22 2.40 -11.37
CA ILE A 261 11.98 3.58 -11.78
C ILE A 261 13.13 3.71 -10.80
N THR A 262 14.33 3.47 -11.28
CA THR A 262 15.56 3.69 -10.51
C THR A 262 15.97 5.17 -10.52
N LEU A 263 16.77 5.61 -9.55
CA LEU A 263 17.29 6.98 -9.52
C LEU A 263 18.20 7.30 -10.72
N ASP A 264 18.82 6.26 -11.30
CA ASP A 264 19.74 6.37 -12.43
C ASP A 264 19.00 6.63 -13.75
N GLU A 265 17.78 6.13 -13.88
CA GLU A 265 16.91 6.40 -15.03
C GLU A 265 16.42 7.85 -15.13
N LEU A 266 16.45 8.58 -14.02
CA LEU A 266 16.01 9.98 -13.98
C LEU A 266 17.17 10.90 -14.33
N ILE A 267 16.93 11.85 -15.22
CA ILE A 267 17.94 12.85 -15.59
C ILE A 267 18.12 13.80 -14.41
N SER A 268 19.35 13.92 -13.93
CA SER A 268 19.71 14.92 -12.94
C SER A 268 20.29 16.15 -13.62
N GLN A 269 19.99 17.32 -13.07
CA GLN A 269 20.61 18.59 -13.45
C GLN A 269 20.79 19.44 -12.18
N PRO A 270 21.63 20.49 -12.24
CA PRO A 270 21.74 21.44 -11.13
C PRO A 270 20.40 22.14 -10.90
N GLU A 271 19.87 22.04 -9.70
CA GLU A 271 18.61 22.66 -9.29
C GLU A 271 18.82 23.54 -8.05
N LEU A 272 17.95 24.53 -7.89
CA LEU A 272 17.93 25.36 -6.69
C LEU A 272 17.36 24.55 -5.52
N CYS A 273 18.25 24.16 -4.61
CA CYS A 273 17.93 23.41 -3.41
C CYS A 273 17.98 24.35 -2.20
N ARG A 274 17.05 24.23 -1.26
CA ARG A 274 17.09 24.94 0.02
C ARG A 274 17.20 23.95 1.19
N ILE A 275 18.11 24.22 2.12
CA ILE A 275 18.27 23.48 3.38
C ILE A 275 18.16 24.47 4.52
N ASP A 276 17.15 24.32 5.38
CA ASP A 276 16.94 25.17 6.57
C ASP A 276 16.99 26.68 6.23
N GLY A 277 16.43 27.06 5.07
CA GLY A 277 16.38 28.45 4.58
C GLY A 277 17.58 28.91 3.75
N ARG A 278 18.69 28.16 3.70
CA ARG A 278 19.84 28.48 2.83
C ARG A 278 19.61 27.94 1.44
N SER A 279 19.86 28.76 0.41
CA SER A 279 19.75 28.36 -0.99
C SER A 279 21.11 27.94 -1.54
N LEU A 280 21.14 26.83 -2.29
CA LEU A 280 22.33 26.22 -2.88
C LEU A 280 21.95 25.69 -4.27
N ASN A 281 22.82 25.85 -5.26
CA ASN A 281 22.68 25.13 -6.52
C ASN A 281 23.39 23.78 -6.40
N PHE A 282 22.65 22.69 -6.55
CA PHE A 282 23.19 21.34 -6.36
C PHE A 282 22.63 20.38 -7.40
N ASP A 283 23.42 19.37 -7.76
CA ASP A 283 22.93 18.27 -8.58
C ASP A 283 21.79 17.55 -7.85
N LEU A 284 20.61 17.52 -8.47
CA LEU A 284 19.38 17.05 -7.82
C LEU A 284 19.50 15.63 -7.27
N ARG A 285 20.07 14.70 -8.04
CA ARG A 285 20.23 13.30 -7.61
C ARG A 285 21.12 13.22 -6.38
N SER A 286 22.28 13.88 -6.44
CA SER A 286 23.24 13.91 -5.33
C SER A 286 22.61 14.53 -4.07
N PHE A 287 21.88 15.63 -4.23
CA PHE A 287 21.13 16.28 -3.14
C PHE A 287 20.15 15.31 -2.49
N LEU A 288 19.31 14.64 -3.29
CA LEU A 288 18.28 13.72 -2.79
C LEU A 288 18.89 12.50 -2.11
N VAL A 289 20.00 11.96 -2.64
CA VAL A 289 20.66 10.81 -2.02
C VAL A 289 21.23 11.19 -0.66
N LEU A 290 21.95 12.31 -0.57
CA LEU A 290 22.59 12.77 0.67
C LEU A 290 21.56 13.18 1.74
N THR A 291 20.51 13.88 1.35
CA THR A 291 19.56 14.49 2.30
C THR A 291 18.36 13.60 2.64
N VAL A 292 17.97 12.67 1.75
CA VAL A 292 16.79 11.81 1.92
C VAL A 292 17.16 10.33 1.95
N CYS A 293 17.82 9.81 0.91
CA CYS A 293 18.00 8.36 0.79
C CYS A 293 18.93 7.77 1.85
N ILE A 294 20.08 8.39 2.10
CA ILE A 294 21.03 7.95 3.13
C ILE A 294 20.39 8.02 4.53
N PRO A 295 19.80 9.14 4.97
CA PRO A 295 19.12 9.20 6.26
C PRO A 295 17.99 8.19 6.44
N MET A 296 17.25 7.89 5.37
CA MET A 296 16.15 6.90 5.36
C MET A 296 16.66 5.45 5.37
N SER A 297 17.83 5.19 4.79
CA SER A 297 18.47 3.86 4.83
C SER A 297 19.07 3.59 6.20
N LEU A 298 19.71 4.61 6.78
CA LEU A 298 20.32 4.56 8.11
C LEU A 298 19.30 4.68 9.26
N SER A 299 18.02 4.95 8.99
CA SER A 299 17.01 5.07 10.05
C SER A 299 16.85 3.78 10.87
N THR A 300 17.20 2.63 10.29
CA THR A 300 17.22 1.32 10.95
C THR A 300 18.32 1.20 12.02
N TRP A 301 19.34 2.06 11.98
CA TRP A 301 20.51 2.02 12.86
C TRP A 301 20.45 3.07 13.98
N LYS A 302 19.43 3.93 13.99
CA LYS A 302 19.37 5.05 14.93
C LYS A 302 18.81 4.60 16.29
N THR A 303 19.64 4.72 17.33
CA THR A 303 19.21 4.65 18.74
C THR A 303 18.56 5.95 19.22
N THR A 304 18.82 7.07 18.54
CA THR A 304 18.35 8.42 18.92
C THR A 304 17.24 8.92 18.00
N LYS A 305 16.18 9.49 18.60
CA LYS A 305 14.99 10.07 17.93
C LYS A 305 15.32 11.35 17.17
N GLN A 306 16.15 11.27 16.12
CA GLN A 306 16.33 12.41 15.22
C GLN A 306 15.07 12.58 14.38
N ARG A 307 14.48 13.78 14.38
CA ARG A 307 13.28 14.08 13.57
C ARG A 307 13.59 13.88 12.09
N ALA A 308 12.67 13.23 11.38
CA ALA A 308 12.74 13.09 9.93
C ALA A 308 12.69 14.47 9.27
N ARG A 309 13.63 14.74 8.35
CA ARG A 309 13.61 15.96 7.53
C ARG A 309 12.71 15.72 6.33
N TRP A 310 11.66 16.52 6.21
CA TRP A 310 10.72 16.41 5.11
C TRP A 310 11.17 17.24 3.91
N LEU A 311 10.79 16.76 2.73
CA LEU A 311 11.16 17.34 1.44
C LEU A 311 9.95 17.99 0.75
N LEU A 312 10.11 19.22 0.28
CA LEU A 312 9.16 19.91 -0.59
C LEU A 312 9.74 20.07 -1.99
N ILE A 313 9.08 19.50 -2.98
CA ILE A 313 9.47 19.61 -4.40
C ILE A 313 8.49 20.53 -5.12
N SER A 314 8.96 21.70 -5.54
CA SER A 314 8.25 22.60 -6.45
C SER A 314 8.71 22.40 -7.89
N GLY A 315 7.87 22.72 -8.86
CA GLY A 315 8.25 22.72 -10.29
C GLY A 315 7.05 22.63 -11.21
N ALA A 316 7.27 22.82 -12.51
CA ALA A 316 6.22 22.82 -13.53
C ALA A 316 5.39 21.52 -13.57
N GLN A 317 4.23 21.57 -14.23
CA GLN A 317 3.49 20.34 -14.51
C GLN A 317 4.36 19.43 -15.37
N TYR A 318 4.38 18.13 -15.07
CA TYR A 318 5.20 17.12 -15.76
C TYR A 318 6.72 17.21 -15.55
N SER A 319 7.21 18.00 -14.58
CA SER A 319 8.63 18.03 -14.21
C SER A 319 9.17 16.74 -13.54
N GLY A 320 8.43 15.64 -13.58
CA GLY A 320 8.88 14.36 -13.01
C GLY A 320 8.85 14.26 -11.47
N LYS A 321 8.23 15.21 -10.74
CA LYS A 321 8.15 15.18 -9.25
C LYS A 321 7.74 13.82 -8.67
N THR A 322 6.67 13.24 -9.21
CA THR A 322 6.17 11.93 -8.76
C THR A 322 7.13 10.79 -9.13
N ALA A 323 7.86 10.91 -10.24
CA ALA A 323 8.86 9.93 -10.64
C ALA A 323 10.04 9.95 -9.66
N TRP A 324 10.53 11.13 -9.28
CA TRP A 324 11.55 11.30 -8.24
C TRP A 324 11.11 10.70 -6.89
N ALA A 325 9.90 10.99 -6.42
CA ALA A 325 9.39 10.40 -5.18
C ALA A 325 9.32 8.86 -5.22
N ARG A 326 8.94 8.29 -6.38
CA ARG A 326 8.93 6.83 -6.58
C ARG A 326 10.34 6.23 -6.64
N ALA A 327 11.26 6.89 -7.32
CA ALA A 327 12.64 6.44 -7.42
C ALA A 327 13.36 6.48 -6.07
N ILE A 328 13.12 7.52 -5.25
CA ILE A 328 13.59 7.58 -3.86
C ILE A 328 13.04 6.39 -3.06
N ALA A 329 11.74 6.11 -3.18
CA ALA A 329 11.14 4.98 -2.48
C ALA A 329 11.75 3.63 -2.87
N SER A 330 11.97 3.45 -4.17
CA SER A 330 12.57 2.25 -4.75
C SER A 330 14.01 2.09 -4.28
N ALA A 331 14.82 3.14 -4.37
CA ALA A 331 16.23 3.12 -3.97
C ALA A 331 16.42 2.85 -2.47
N CYS A 332 15.47 3.25 -1.63
CA CYS A 332 15.54 3.04 -0.18
C CYS A 332 14.87 1.74 0.29
N HIS A 333 14.21 0.99 -0.61
CA HIS A 333 13.38 -0.18 -0.28
C HIS A 333 12.33 0.13 0.80
N VAL A 334 11.58 1.22 0.63
CA VAL A 334 10.57 1.66 1.61
C VAL A 334 9.15 1.54 1.06
N THR A 335 8.18 1.42 1.97
CA THR A 335 6.78 1.42 1.61
C THR A 335 6.39 2.83 1.15
N HIS A 336 5.92 2.96 -0.10
CA HIS A 336 5.53 4.24 -0.67
C HIS A 336 4.01 4.42 -0.68
N VAL A 337 3.55 5.41 0.08
CA VAL A 337 2.16 5.88 0.07
C VAL A 337 2.06 7.15 -0.76
N HIS A 338 1.18 7.17 -1.75
CA HIS A 338 0.95 8.33 -2.59
C HIS A 338 -0.46 8.90 -2.36
N VAL A 339 -0.52 10.11 -1.82
CA VAL A 339 -1.74 10.84 -1.55
C VAL A 339 -1.97 11.87 -2.65
N SER A 340 -2.87 11.54 -3.58
CA SER A 340 -3.32 12.47 -4.63
C SER A 340 -4.69 13.07 -4.28
N LYS A 341 -5.10 14.10 -5.04
CA LYS A 341 -6.44 14.70 -4.93
C LYS A 341 -7.57 13.66 -5.01
N ASN A 342 -7.39 12.62 -5.82
CA ASN A 342 -8.37 11.55 -6.01
C ASN A 342 -8.53 10.71 -4.75
N VAL A 343 -7.40 10.38 -4.11
CA VAL A 343 -7.36 9.64 -2.84
C VAL A 343 -8.06 10.45 -1.75
N VAL A 344 -7.84 11.76 -1.68
CA VAL A 344 -8.50 12.62 -0.68
C VAL A 344 -10.03 12.68 -0.85
N ASN A 345 -10.57 12.49 -2.06
CA ASN A 345 -12.02 12.56 -2.30
C ASN A 345 -12.79 11.28 -1.89
N LEU A 346 -12.14 10.11 -1.81
CA LEU A 346 -12.78 8.80 -1.62
C LEU A 346 -13.19 8.45 -0.17
N GLY A 347 -12.92 9.32 0.81
CA GLY A 347 -13.28 9.07 2.21
C GLY A 347 -12.29 9.68 3.19
N LYS A 348 -12.25 11.02 3.20
CA LYS A 348 -11.23 11.88 3.84
C LYS A 348 -10.71 11.38 5.19
N ARG A 349 -11.60 11.07 6.16
CA ARG A 349 -11.17 10.63 7.49
C ARG A 349 -10.59 9.22 7.52
N ARG A 350 -11.21 8.27 6.80
CA ARG A 350 -10.79 6.85 6.86
C ARG A 350 -9.40 6.66 6.26
N ILE A 351 -9.08 7.38 5.19
CA ILE A 351 -7.77 7.26 4.52
C ILE A 351 -6.64 7.76 5.41
N TYR A 352 -6.80 8.93 6.04
CA TYR A 352 -5.80 9.43 6.98
C TYR A 352 -5.62 8.49 8.18
N THR A 353 -6.71 7.89 8.68
CA THR A 353 -6.60 6.88 9.74
C THR A 353 -5.81 5.64 9.29
N VAL A 354 -6.02 5.17 8.05
CA VAL A 354 -5.26 4.03 7.50
C VAL A 354 -3.79 4.39 7.35
N ILE A 355 -3.46 5.56 6.80
CA ILE A 355 -2.07 6.00 6.65
C ILE A 355 -1.41 6.19 8.03
N LYS A 356 -2.12 6.75 9.01
CA LYS A 356 -1.62 6.90 10.38
C LYS A 356 -1.35 5.55 11.05
N LYS A 357 -2.25 4.58 10.87
CA LYS A 357 -2.05 3.20 11.38
C LYS A 357 -0.85 2.55 10.68
N LEU A 358 -0.75 2.71 9.36
CA LEU A 358 0.37 2.20 8.59
C LEU A 358 1.68 2.85 9.03
N ALA A 359 1.73 4.16 9.27
CA ALA A 359 2.92 4.87 9.75
C ALA A 359 3.34 4.47 11.17
N LYS A 360 2.41 4.04 12.02
CA LYS A 360 2.73 3.49 13.35
C LYS A 360 3.32 2.09 13.28
N GLN A 361 2.89 1.31 12.29
CA GLN A 361 3.31 -0.08 12.13
C GLN A 361 4.60 -0.19 11.31
N GLU A 362 4.68 0.59 10.23
CA GLU A 362 5.79 0.63 9.30
C GLU A 362 6.78 1.72 9.70
N GLN A 363 7.92 1.32 10.28
CA GLN A 363 8.99 2.25 10.63
C GLN A 363 9.61 2.95 9.41
N ARG A 364 9.51 2.33 8.21
CA ARG A 364 10.10 2.83 6.96
C ARG A 364 9.00 3.18 5.95
N LEU A 365 8.27 4.23 6.26
CA LEU A 365 7.18 4.74 5.42
C LEU A 365 7.58 6.06 4.75
N LEU A 366 7.45 6.09 3.41
CA LEU A 366 7.53 7.31 2.61
C LEU A 366 6.12 7.73 2.18
N VAL A 367 5.70 8.93 2.58
CA VAL A 367 4.41 9.51 2.20
C VAL A 367 4.64 10.63 1.20
N SER A 368 4.25 10.44 -0.06
CA SER A 368 4.25 11.51 -1.05
C SER A 368 2.86 12.16 -1.14
N ILE A 369 2.82 13.49 -1.07
CA ILE A 369 1.58 14.27 -1.13
C ILE A 369 1.63 15.14 -2.39
N ASP A 370 0.78 14.82 -3.36
CA ASP A 370 0.65 15.65 -4.57
C ASP A 370 -0.29 16.82 -4.31
N ARG A 371 0.08 17.96 -4.89
CA ARG A 371 -0.63 19.24 -4.80
C ARG A 371 -0.84 19.76 -3.37
N ILE A 372 0.26 19.94 -2.62
CA ILE A 372 0.19 20.59 -1.30
C ILE A 372 -0.28 22.05 -1.37
N ASP A 373 -0.22 22.67 -2.55
CA ASP A 373 -0.78 23.98 -2.87
C ASP A 373 -2.30 24.08 -2.69
N VAL A 374 -3.01 22.98 -2.43
CA VAL A 374 -4.40 23.03 -1.92
C VAL A 374 -4.49 23.82 -0.60
N LEU A 375 -3.38 23.99 0.13
CA LEU A 375 -3.27 24.87 1.30
C LEU A 375 -3.13 26.36 0.95
N LYS A 376 -2.86 26.72 -0.31
CA LYS A 376 -2.77 28.13 -0.72
C LYS A 376 -4.13 28.80 -0.54
N LYS A 377 -4.13 29.89 0.23
CA LYS A 377 -5.32 30.67 0.63
C LYS A 377 -6.09 31.17 -0.60
N ASN A 378 -7.09 30.41 -1.02
CA ASN A 378 -8.09 30.85 -1.99
C ASN A 378 -9.41 31.11 -1.25
N PRO A 379 -9.65 32.34 -0.75
CA PRO A 379 -10.84 32.65 0.05
C PRO A 379 -12.16 32.40 -0.69
N LYS A 380 -12.12 32.33 -2.03
CA LYS A 380 -13.28 32.06 -2.88
C LYS A 380 -13.69 30.58 -2.95
N GLN A 381 -12.87 29.63 -2.49
CA GLN A 381 -13.22 28.20 -2.56
C GLN A 381 -13.94 27.72 -1.28
N LYS A 382 -15.23 27.34 -1.42
CA LYS A 382 -16.01 26.73 -0.33
C LYS A 382 -15.31 25.47 0.21
N GLY A 383 -15.19 25.37 1.54
CA GLY A 383 -14.57 24.23 2.23
C GLY A 383 -13.03 24.25 2.29
N PHE A 384 -12.40 25.35 1.89
CA PHE A 384 -10.95 25.55 1.99
C PHE A 384 -10.43 25.38 3.43
N MET A 385 -11.00 26.12 4.39
CA MET A 385 -10.60 26.05 5.82
C MET A 385 -10.61 24.62 6.36
N HIS A 386 -11.66 23.85 6.05
CA HIS A 386 -11.77 22.47 6.52
C HIS A 386 -10.67 21.58 5.93
N ARG A 387 -10.33 21.73 4.64
CA ARG A 387 -9.23 20.97 4.01
C ARG A 387 -7.88 21.36 4.59
N GLN A 388 -7.67 22.65 4.87
CA GLN A 388 -6.45 23.17 5.47
C GLN A 388 -6.25 22.59 6.88
N ILE A 389 -7.30 22.61 7.71
CA ILE A 389 -7.27 22.03 9.07
C ILE A 389 -6.99 20.52 9.01
N LEU A 390 -7.67 19.79 8.13
CA LEU A 390 -7.45 18.35 7.99
C LEU A 390 -6.03 18.01 7.56
N LEU A 391 -5.48 18.72 6.57
CA LEU A 391 -4.14 18.44 6.07
C LEU A 391 -3.07 18.88 7.07
N ARG A 392 -3.24 19.99 7.79
CA ARG A 392 -2.35 20.37 8.90
C ARG A 392 -2.36 19.34 10.01
N SER A 393 -3.55 18.93 10.46
CA SER A 393 -3.70 17.85 11.46
C SER A 393 -3.06 16.55 11.00
N PHE A 394 -3.20 16.21 9.72
CA PHE A 394 -2.57 15.03 9.14
C PHE A 394 -1.04 15.13 9.12
N LEU A 395 -0.47 16.29 8.74
CA LEU A 395 0.97 16.51 8.80
C LEU A 395 1.46 16.42 10.25
N THR A 396 0.81 17.09 11.21
CA THR A 396 1.18 16.99 12.63
C THR A 396 1.17 15.55 13.13
N ASP A 397 0.15 14.76 12.74
CA ASP A 397 0.08 13.34 13.05
C ASP A 397 1.24 12.53 12.44
N LEU A 398 1.62 12.81 11.19
CA LEU A 398 2.75 12.14 10.54
C LEU A 398 4.09 12.50 11.19
N ALA A 399 4.27 13.75 11.62
CA ALA A 399 5.49 14.21 12.30
C ALA A 399 5.77 13.41 13.58
N ALA A 400 4.71 12.95 14.27
CA ALA A 400 4.83 12.13 15.47
C ALA A 400 5.23 10.67 15.17
N THR A 401 4.99 10.17 13.96
CA THR A 401 5.25 8.77 13.58
C THR A 401 6.65 8.50 13.05
N GLY A 402 7.43 9.54 12.73
CA GLY A 402 8.75 9.40 12.12
C GLY A 402 8.72 9.10 10.61
N ALA A 403 7.54 9.07 9.99
CA ALA A 403 7.40 8.93 8.54
C ALA A 403 8.07 10.09 7.80
N ILE A 404 8.69 9.79 6.65
CA ILE A 404 9.28 10.81 5.78
C ILE A 404 8.21 11.27 4.79
N VAL A 405 8.04 12.58 4.70
CA VAL A 405 7.04 13.20 3.83
C VAL A 405 7.73 13.90 2.66
N ILE A 406 7.27 13.60 1.44
CA ILE A 406 7.63 14.34 0.22
C ILE A 406 6.39 15.09 -0.26
N ALA A 407 6.33 16.40 -0.03
CA ALA A 407 5.28 17.24 -0.58
C ALA A 407 5.65 17.72 -1.98
N MET A 408 4.66 17.78 -2.88
CA MET A 408 4.85 18.23 -4.25
C MET A 408 3.89 19.37 -4.56
N THR A 409 4.38 20.41 -5.22
CA THR A 409 3.60 21.57 -5.62
C THR A 409 3.95 22.01 -7.05
N LYS A 410 3.00 22.68 -7.70
CA LYS A 410 3.24 23.41 -8.96
C LYS A 410 3.54 24.88 -8.74
N VAL A 411 3.22 25.39 -7.56
CA VAL A 411 3.38 26.78 -7.17
C VAL A 411 4.85 27.00 -6.81
N PRO A 412 5.50 28.08 -7.30
CA PRO A 412 6.85 28.46 -6.87
C PRO A 412 6.98 28.51 -5.35
N LEU A 413 8.17 28.24 -4.82
CA LEU A 413 8.40 28.18 -3.37
C LEU A 413 8.08 29.53 -2.68
N ASP A 414 8.39 30.64 -3.34
CA ASP A 414 8.20 31.99 -2.79
C ASP A 414 6.71 32.40 -2.71
N ASP A 415 5.86 31.72 -3.48
CA ASP A 415 4.41 31.93 -3.55
C ASP A 415 3.60 31.05 -2.57
N LEU A 416 4.29 30.18 -1.82
CA LEU A 416 3.69 29.22 -0.90
C LEU A 416 3.54 29.84 0.50
N GLU A 417 2.56 29.36 1.28
CA GLU A 417 2.36 29.85 2.65
C GLU A 417 3.58 29.48 3.52
N SER A 418 4.08 30.44 4.33
CA SER A 418 5.27 30.24 5.18
C SER A 418 5.12 29.03 6.11
N SER A 419 3.92 28.82 6.67
CA SER A 419 3.65 27.64 7.50
C SER A 419 3.92 26.29 6.83
N ILE A 420 3.85 26.24 5.49
CA ILE A 420 4.19 25.04 4.73
C ILE A 420 5.70 25.01 4.53
N THR A 421 6.32 26.09 4.06
CA THR A 421 7.78 26.12 3.84
C THR A 421 8.55 25.81 5.13
N ASP A 422 8.07 26.28 6.28
CA ASP A 422 8.68 26.05 7.60
C ASP A 422 8.55 24.59 8.06
N ALA A 423 7.50 23.87 7.60
CA ALA A 423 7.32 22.45 7.88
C ALA A 423 8.25 21.55 7.05
N PHE A 424 8.80 22.05 5.95
CA PHE A 424 9.67 21.31 5.03
C PHE A 424 11.07 21.93 4.98
N PRO A 425 12.00 21.47 5.85
CA PRO A 425 13.36 22.03 5.93
C PRO A 425 14.17 21.79 4.65
N LEU A 426 13.85 20.74 3.91
CA LEU A 426 14.45 20.45 2.60
C LEU A 426 13.48 20.91 1.51
N GLN A 427 13.94 21.75 0.59
CA GLN A 427 13.13 22.24 -0.51
C GLN A 427 13.93 22.15 -1.81
N VAL A 428 13.25 21.87 -2.91
CA VAL A 428 13.84 21.79 -4.25
C VAL A 428 12.90 22.46 -5.24
N ALA A 429 13.42 23.34 -6.08
CA ALA A 429 12.70 23.89 -7.22
C ALA A 429 13.20 23.24 -8.51
N LEU A 430 12.39 22.35 -9.08
CA LEU A 430 12.69 21.68 -10.35
C LEU A 430 12.44 22.61 -11.52
N SER A 431 13.50 22.91 -12.26
CA SER A 431 13.46 23.58 -13.55
C SER A 431 13.04 22.62 -14.66
N ASN A 432 12.67 23.18 -15.82
CA ASN A 432 12.45 22.37 -17.01
C ASN A 432 13.80 21.81 -17.51
N PRO A 433 13.83 20.60 -18.09
CA PRO A 433 15.08 20.03 -18.58
C PRO A 433 15.66 20.90 -19.69
N THR A 434 16.94 21.26 -19.54
CA THR A 434 17.71 22.00 -20.57
C THR A 434 17.88 21.15 -21.84
N ASN A 435 18.24 21.77 -22.96
CA ASN A 435 18.51 21.03 -24.20
C ASN A 435 19.62 19.99 -24.02
N ALA A 436 20.64 20.29 -23.21
CA ALA A 436 21.69 19.35 -22.85
C ALA A 436 21.12 18.15 -22.07
N SER A 437 20.31 18.41 -21.03
CA SER A 437 19.63 17.37 -20.24
C SER A 437 18.72 16.49 -21.11
N ARG A 438 17.97 17.10 -22.05
CA ARG A 438 17.11 16.38 -23.00
C ARG A 438 17.92 15.50 -23.96
N TYR A 439 19.07 15.99 -24.42
CA TYR A 439 19.96 15.22 -25.29
C TYR A 439 20.56 14.02 -24.53
N GLY A 440 21.01 14.24 -23.29
CA GLY A 440 21.46 13.18 -22.39
C GLY A 440 20.40 12.10 -22.18
N TRP A 441 19.12 12.48 -22.07
CA TRP A 441 18.01 11.53 -21.96
C TRP A 441 17.79 10.68 -23.21
N LEU A 442 17.85 11.29 -24.39
CA LEU A 442 17.70 10.58 -25.66
C LEU A 442 18.83 9.55 -25.84
N ILE A 443 20.05 9.93 -25.47
CA ILE A 443 21.20 9.04 -25.40
C ILE A 443 20.92 7.89 -24.43
N HIS A 444 20.60 8.20 -23.16
CA HIS A 444 20.37 7.20 -22.14
C HIS A 444 19.29 6.18 -22.55
N LYS A 445 18.18 6.64 -23.16
CA LYS A 445 17.15 5.75 -23.69
C LYS A 445 17.66 4.83 -24.82
N LYS A 446 18.43 5.36 -25.78
CA LYS A 446 18.98 4.53 -26.86
C LYS A 446 19.93 3.47 -26.32
N TYR A 447 20.83 3.84 -25.40
CA TYR A 447 21.80 2.90 -24.84
C TYR A 447 21.16 1.89 -23.89
N CYS A 448 20.21 2.27 -23.04
CA CYS A 448 19.48 1.31 -22.19
C CYS A 448 18.64 0.31 -23.00
N VAL A 449 17.97 0.76 -24.07
CA VAL A 449 17.20 -0.15 -24.92
C VAL A 449 18.13 -1.13 -25.64
N CYS A 450 19.29 -0.69 -26.14
CA CYS A 450 20.29 -1.56 -26.75
C CYS A 450 20.92 -2.56 -25.76
N PHE A 451 21.09 -2.17 -24.49
CA PHE A 451 21.66 -3.04 -23.46
C PHE A 451 20.67 -4.09 -22.96
N GLN A 452 19.38 -3.73 -22.79
CA GLN A 452 18.33 -4.67 -22.39
C GLN A 452 17.92 -5.64 -23.52
N SER A 453 18.19 -5.30 -24.77
CA SER A 453 17.89 -6.15 -25.94
C SER A 453 19.05 -7.05 -26.37
N GLY A 454 20.18 -7.08 -25.65
CA GLY A 454 21.29 -8.00 -25.93
C GLY A 454 22.03 -7.75 -27.26
N PHE A 455 21.79 -6.62 -27.93
CA PHE A 455 22.47 -6.31 -29.19
C PHE A 455 23.81 -5.62 -28.92
N ILE A 456 24.89 -6.40 -29.01
CA ILE A 456 26.26 -5.87 -29.13
C ILE A 456 26.39 -5.24 -30.52
N ILE A 457 26.16 -3.94 -30.65
CA ILE A 457 26.52 -3.20 -31.87
C ILE A 457 28.04 -2.97 -31.84
N LYS A 458 28.79 -3.92 -32.41
CA LYS A 458 30.16 -3.67 -32.88
C LYS A 458 30.08 -2.70 -34.07
N LYS A 459 30.71 -1.53 -33.92
CA LYS A 459 31.19 -0.64 -34.99
C LYS A 459 30.25 -0.47 -36.19
N GLN A 460 29.39 0.55 -36.17
CA GLN A 460 29.04 1.30 -37.38
C GLN A 460 28.39 2.65 -37.00
N CYS A 461 29.23 3.60 -36.57
CA CYS A 461 28.86 5.02 -36.51
C CYS A 461 29.91 5.81 -37.30
N SER A 462 29.99 5.56 -38.61
CA SER A 462 30.45 6.57 -39.56
C SER A 462 29.33 6.77 -40.59
N ASN A 463 28.95 8.03 -40.77
CA ASN A 463 28.06 8.54 -41.81
C ASN A 463 26.57 8.14 -41.73
N TYR A 464 25.80 8.83 -40.88
CA TYR A 464 24.43 9.19 -41.25
C TYR A 464 24.09 10.60 -40.74
N HIS A 465 24.13 11.58 -41.65
CA HIS A 465 23.48 12.88 -41.47
C HIS A 465 21.97 12.66 -41.42
N PHE A 466 21.35 12.78 -40.24
CA PHE A 466 19.90 12.78 -40.10
C PHE A 466 19.40 14.19 -39.80
N ARG A 467 18.84 14.86 -40.83
CA ARG A 467 18.04 16.08 -40.68
C ARG A 467 16.71 15.69 -40.02
N ALA A 468 16.58 15.89 -38.71
CA ALA A 468 15.30 15.79 -38.02
C ALA A 468 14.58 17.14 -38.05
N ASN A 469 13.51 17.23 -38.84
CA ASN A 469 12.52 18.29 -38.73
C ASN A 469 11.78 18.16 -37.40
N ILE A 470 12.08 19.06 -36.46
CA ILE A 470 11.38 19.18 -35.18
C ILE A 470 10.07 19.94 -35.44
N LYS A 471 8.94 19.21 -35.47
CA LYS A 471 7.63 19.81 -35.16
C LYS A 471 7.44 19.73 -33.66
N ILE A 472 7.38 20.90 -33.03
CA ILE A 472 7.13 21.12 -31.61
C ILE A 472 5.66 20.76 -31.32
N LEU A 473 5.43 19.88 -30.35
CA LEU A 473 4.16 19.67 -29.64
C LEU A 473 4.40 19.84 -28.15
#